data_AF-A0A194RF14-F1
#
_entry.id   AF-A0A194RF14-F1
#
_cell.length_a   1.000
_cell.length_b   1.000
_cell.length_c   1.000
_cell.angle_alpha   90.00
_cell.angle_beta   90.00
_cell.angle_gamma   90.00
#
_symmetry.space_group_name_H-M   'P 1'
#
loop_
_entity.id
_entity.type
_entity.pdbx_description
1 polymer ?
#
loop_
_entity_poly.entity_id
_entity_poly.type
_entity_poly.pdbx_seq_one_letter_code
_entity_poly.pdbx_strand_id
1 'polypeptide(L)'
;MWNMMCDVMPTISEDSISQRSSQFSGEDANFEQLMVSMLDERDKLVESLRETQERLNDSEVRLKDVEKERDSLQRQIAANLPQRLVKHVVCDTRSPRPWEVPLHCPPSPPLQY
;
A
#
# COMPACT_ATOMS: atom_id res chain seq x y z
N MET A 1 16.68 -4.13 24.70
CA MET A 1 17.10 -5.41 25.30
C MET A 1 15.84 -6.23 25.48
N TRP A 2 15.44 -6.98 24.44
CA TRP A 2 14.28 -7.84 24.50
C TRP A 2 14.67 -9.08 25.30
N ASN A 3 14.07 -9.22 26.49
CA ASN A 3 14.30 -10.36 27.34
C ASN A 3 13.80 -11.61 26.61
N MET A 4 14.74 -12.44 26.20
CA MET A 4 14.54 -13.79 25.72
C MET A 4 14.08 -14.65 26.90
N MET A 5 12.84 -14.43 27.34
CA MET A 5 12.17 -15.35 28.24
C MET A 5 11.76 -16.54 27.37
N CYS A 6 12.69 -17.47 27.19
CA CYS A 6 12.35 -18.85 26.88
C CYS A 6 11.48 -19.33 28.05
N ASP A 7 10.17 -19.11 27.97
CA ASP A 7 9.19 -19.68 28.88
C ASP A 7 9.32 -21.20 28.82
N VAL A 8 10.10 -21.74 29.77
CA VAL A 8 10.20 -23.16 30.06
C VAL A 8 8.83 -23.61 30.53
N MET A 9 8.21 -24.51 29.77
CA MET A 9 6.96 -25.14 30.18
C MET A 9 7.17 -25.89 31.50
N PRO A 10 6.33 -25.67 32.53
CA PRO A 10 6.46 -26.41 33.78
C PRO A 10 6.18 -27.90 33.53
N THR A 11 7.09 -28.76 34.00
CA THR A 11 6.93 -30.21 33.95
C THR A 11 5.92 -30.65 35.01
N ILE A 12 4.81 -31.26 34.60
CA ILE A 12 3.78 -31.85 35.47
C ILE A 12 4.20 -33.25 35.92
N SER A 13 4.03 -33.55 37.22
CA SER A 13 4.36 -34.86 37.81
C SER A 13 3.36 -35.95 37.37
N GLU A 14 3.86 -37.03 36.77
CA GLU A 14 3.06 -38.13 36.16
C GLU A 14 2.33 -39.04 37.16
N ASP A 15 2.68 -39.02 38.45
CA ASP A 15 2.20 -40.04 39.41
C ASP A 15 0.70 -39.98 39.76
N SER A 16 -0.02 -38.91 39.41
CA SER A 16 -1.47 -38.80 39.69
C SER A 16 -2.36 -39.23 38.51
N ILE A 17 -1.80 -39.39 37.30
CA ILE A 17 -2.60 -39.54 36.07
C ILE A 17 -2.96 -40.99 35.77
N SER A 18 -2.09 -41.94 36.11
CA SER A 18 -2.28 -43.35 35.76
C SER A 18 -3.52 -44.01 36.41
N GLN A 19 -4.04 -43.49 37.53
CA GLN A 19 -5.27 -44.00 38.17
C GLN A 19 -6.58 -43.42 37.62
N ARG A 20 -6.54 -42.27 36.91
CA ARG A 20 -7.73 -41.64 36.31
C ARG A 20 -7.83 -41.83 34.78
N SER A 21 -6.72 -42.18 34.13
CA SER A 21 -6.63 -42.31 32.67
C SER A 21 -7.55 -43.39 32.06
N SER A 22 -8.01 -44.38 32.84
CA SER A 22 -8.87 -45.45 32.32
C SER A 22 -10.31 -45.04 32.04
N GLN A 23 -10.79 -43.89 32.53
CA GLN A 23 -12.11 -43.33 32.17
C GLN A 23 -12.04 -42.16 31.19
N PHE A 24 -10.87 -41.52 31.03
CA PHE A 24 -10.69 -40.29 30.25
C PHE A 24 -10.12 -40.52 28.83
N SER A 25 -9.76 -41.75 28.48
CA SER A 25 -9.07 -42.09 27.22
C SER A 25 -9.85 -41.71 25.93
N GLY A 26 -11.18 -41.55 26.02
CA GLY A 26 -12.00 -41.10 24.88
C GLY A 26 -12.03 -39.57 24.70
N GLU A 27 -11.75 -38.83 25.76
CA GLU A 27 -11.77 -37.36 25.79
C GLU A 27 -10.41 -36.81 25.31
N ASP A 28 -9.30 -37.46 25.70
CA ASP A 28 -7.96 -37.14 25.20
C ASP A 28 -7.87 -37.22 23.67
N ALA A 29 -8.46 -38.25 23.05
CA ALA A 29 -8.52 -38.38 21.59
C ALA A 29 -9.33 -37.24 20.93
N ASN A 30 -10.35 -36.71 21.61
CA ASN A 30 -11.14 -35.58 21.11
C ASN A 30 -10.34 -34.27 21.15
N PHE A 31 -9.58 -34.05 22.23
CA PHE A 31 -8.70 -32.88 22.35
C PHE A 31 -7.53 -32.93 21.37
N GLU A 32 -6.92 -34.10 21.16
CA GLU A 32 -5.88 -34.30 20.15
C GLU A 32 -6.40 -33.97 18.75
N GLN A 33 -7.59 -34.42 18.40
CA GLN A 33 -8.17 -34.16 17.08
C GLN A 33 -8.53 -32.68 16.88
N LEU A 34 -9.01 -31.99 17.92
CA LEU A 34 -9.22 -30.54 17.90
C LEU A 34 -7.89 -29.80 17.70
N MET A 35 -6.83 -30.23 18.39
CA MET A 35 -5.50 -29.64 18.25
C MET A 35 -4.98 -29.78 16.81
N VAL A 36 -5.12 -30.96 16.20
CA VAL A 36 -4.75 -31.18 14.79
C VAL A 36 -5.55 -30.26 13.87
N SER A 37 -6.87 -30.17 14.04
CA SER A 37 -7.72 -29.29 13.23
C SER A 37 -7.31 -27.81 13.35
N MET A 38 -7.01 -27.35 14.57
CA MET A 38 -6.57 -25.98 14.81
C MET A 38 -5.20 -25.67 14.18
N LEU A 39 -4.27 -26.63 14.21
CA LEU A 39 -2.97 -26.49 13.56
C LEU A 39 -3.11 -26.45 12.04
N ASP A 40 -3.96 -27.31 11.46
CA ASP A 40 -4.25 -27.33 10.02
C ASP A 40 -4.92 -26.03 9.56
N GLU A 41 -5.87 -25.50 10.35
CA GLU A 41 -6.51 -24.21 10.06
C GLU A 41 -5.53 -23.06 10.14
N ARG A 42 -4.66 -23.03 11.15
CA ARG A 42 -3.57 -22.05 11.24
C ARG A 42 -2.68 -22.13 10.00
N ASP A 43 -2.28 -23.32 9.58
CA ASP A 43 -1.38 -23.50 8.43
C ASP A 43 -2.06 -23.02 7.12
N LYS A 44 -3.35 -23.31 6.95
CA LYS A 44 -4.16 -22.76 5.83
C LYS A 44 -4.25 -21.23 5.88
N LEU A 45 -4.44 -20.65 7.05
CA LEU A 45 -4.50 -19.18 7.21
C LEU A 45 -3.15 -18.53 6.92
N VAL A 46 -2.05 -19.16 7.34
CA VAL A 46 -0.69 -18.68 7.05
C VAL A 46 -0.41 -18.72 5.55
N GLU A 47 -0.83 -19.78 4.85
CA GLU A 47 -0.67 -19.87 3.40
C GLU A 47 -1.51 -18.82 2.67
N SER A 48 -2.79 -18.67 3.03
CA SER A 48 -3.67 -17.63 2.49
C SER A 48 -3.11 -16.20 2.73
N LEU A 49 -2.52 -15.95 3.90
CA LEU A 49 -1.86 -14.69 4.19
C LEU A 49 -0.66 -14.44 3.26
N ARG A 50 0.15 -15.46 2.99
CA ARG A 50 1.28 -15.36 2.06
C ARG A 50 0.82 -15.09 0.64
N GLU A 51 -0.17 -15.83 0.15
CA GLU A 51 -0.75 -15.63 -1.18
C GLU A 51 -1.33 -14.21 -1.35
N THR A 52 -2.04 -13.71 -0.34
CA THR A 52 -2.60 -12.35 -0.37
C THR A 52 -1.51 -11.27 -0.36
N GLN A 53 -0.42 -11.47 0.39
CA GLN A 53 0.74 -10.58 0.40
C GLN A 53 1.46 -10.55 -0.95
N GLU A 54 1.63 -11.71 -1.60
CA GLU A 54 2.21 -11.79 -2.95
C GLU A 54 1.35 -11.03 -3.98
N ARG A 55 0.03 -11.28 -3.97
CA ARG A 55 -0.92 -10.58 -4.85
C ARG A 55 -0.94 -9.06 -4.61
N LEU A 56 -0.79 -8.64 -3.35
CA LEU A 56 -0.67 -7.22 -3.01
C LEU A 56 0.61 -6.63 -3.60
N ASN A 57 1.76 -7.29 -3.40
CA ASN A 57 3.05 -6.85 -3.95
C ASN A 57 3.00 -6.73 -5.48
N ASP A 58 2.43 -7.71 -6.17
CA ASP A 58 2.23 -7.64 -7.63
C ASP A 58 1.38 -6.44 -8.05
N SER A 59 0.33 -6.14 -7.28
CA SER A 59 -0.54 -4.99 -7.55
C SER A 59 0.19 -3.66 -7.31
N GLU A 60 1.03 -3.57 -6.28
CA GLU A 60 1.87 -2.40 -6.01
C GLU A 60 2.92 -2.17 -7.11
N VAL A 61 3.51 -3.23 -7.66
CA VAL A 61 4.43 -3.13 -8.80
C VAL A 61 3.69 -2.57 -10.01
N ARG A 62 2.53 -3.14 -10.35
CA ARG A 62 1.69 -2.64 -11.45
C ARG A 62 1.27 -1.19 -11.26
N LEU A 63 0.91 -0.80 -10.05
CA LEU A 63 0.57 0.59 -9.71
C LEU A 63 1.75 1.51 -10.05
N LYS A 64 2.97 1.18 -9.59
CA LYS A 64 4.17 1.98 -9.87
C LYS A 64 4.45 2.12 -11.37
N ASP A 65 4.21 1.07 -12.15
CA ASP A 65 4.41 1.13 -13.59
C ASP A 65 3.38 2.03 -14.29
N VAL A 66 2.10 1.92 -13.91
CA VAL A 66 1.05 2.84 -14.39
C VAL A 66 1.33 4.29 -13.98
N GLU A 67 1.87 4.53 -12.79
CA GLU A 67 2.28 5.87 -12.36
C GLU A 67 3.42 6.43 -13.21
N LYS A 68 4.42 5.62 -13.56
CA LYS A 68 5.49 6.03 -14.48
C LYS A 68 4.94 6.35 -15.87
N GLU A 69 4.00 5.56 -16.37
CA GLU A 69 3.34 5.80 -17.65
C GLU A 69 2.55 7.12 -17.62
N ARG A 70 1.75 7.35 -16.57
CA ARG A 70 1.05 8.62 -16.34
C ARG A 70 2.03 9.79 -16.36
N ASP A 71 3.13 9.71 -15.62
CA ASP A 71 4.12 10.79 -15.54
C ASP A 71 4.86 11.01 -16.86
N SER A 72 5.08 9.94 -17.64
CA SER A 72 5.61 10.01 -19.00
C SER A 72 4.64 10.74 -19.94
N LEU A 73 3.37 10.34 -19.94
CA LEU A 73 2.32 10.97 -20.74
C LEU A 73 2.12 12.43 -20.35
N GLN A 74 2.13 12.75 -19.06
CA GLN A 74 1.99 14.12 -18.57
C GLN A 74 3.16 15.00 -19.01
N ARG A 75 4.40 14.47 -19.01
CA ARG A 75 5.55 15.17 -19.58
C ARG A 75 5.41 15.37 -21.09
N GLN A 76 4.92 14.39 -21.82
CA GLN A 76 4.67 14.52 -23.26
C GLN A 76 3.61 15.60 -23.54
N ILE A 77 2.51 15.63 -22.79
CA ILE A 77 1.49 16.67 -22.89
C ILE A 77 2.11 18.05 -22.62
N ALA A 78 2.87 18.20 -21.53
CA ALA A 78 3.53 19.46 -21.20
C ALA A 78 4.53 19.93 -22.27
N ALA A 79 5.23 18.99 -22.92
CA ALA A 79 6.18 19.30 -23.99
C ALA A 79 5.49 19.68 -25.32
N ASN A 80 4.32 19.08 -25.60
CA ASN A 80 3.59 19.31 -26.86
C ASN A 80 2.54 20.43 -26.75
N LEU A 81 2.18 20.87 -25.54
CA LEU A 81 1.30 22.01 -25.37
C LEU A 81 2.10 23.30 -25.65
N PRO A 82 1.62 24.19 -26.55
CA PRO A 82 2.31 25.44 -26.83
C PRO A 82 2.45 26.26 -25.55
N GLN A 83 3.68 26.66 -25.17
CA GLN A 83 3.98 27.47 -23.99
C GLN A 83 3.12 28.75 -23.88
N ARG A 84 2.55 29.20 -25.01
CA ARG A 84 1.66 30.37 -25.09
C ARG A 84 0.33 30.16 -24.36
N LEU A 85 -0.25 28.96 -24.31
CA LEU A 85 -1.55 28.77 -23.63
C LEU A 85 -1.43 28.89 -22.11
N VAL A 86 -0.29 28.50 -21.54
CA VAL A 86 -0.01 28.58 -20.10
C VAL A 86 0.36 30.01 -19.65
N LYS A 87 0.93 30.82 -20.55
CA LYS A 87 1.35 32.21 -20.27
C LYS A 87 0.32 33.28 -20.69
N HIS A 88 -0.65 32.96 -21.54
CA HIS A 88 -1.63 33.94 -22.03
C HIS A 88 -2.90 34.06 -21.17
N VAL A 89 -3.11 33.22 -20.16
CA VAL A 89 -4.32 33.29 -19.29
C VAL A 89 -4.14 34.25 -18.09
N VAL A 90 -2.98 34.92 -17.94
CA VAL A 90 -2.81 36.03 -17.00
C VAL A 90 -2.31 37.28 -17.75
N CYS A 91 -3.05 37.66 -18.79
CA CYS A 91 -3.09 39.03 -19.29
C CYS A 91 -4.56 39.43 -19.31
N ASP A 92 -5.14 39.57 -18.12
CA ASP A 92 -6.54 39.96 -17.95
C ASP A 92 -6.78 41.27 -18.72
N THR A 93 -7.68 41.20 -19.69
CA THR A 93 -8.21 42.31 -20.50
C THR A 93 -9.08 43.28 -19.68
N ARG A 94 -8.74 43.49 -18.40
CA ARG A 94 -9.42 44.48 -17.56
C ARG A 94 -8.68 45.80 -17.70
N SER A 95 -9.41 46.81 -18.20
CA SER A 95 -8.96 48.19 -18.30
C SER A 95 -8.15 48.61 -17.05
N PRO A 96 -6.93 49.16 -17.21
CA PRO A 96 -6.09 49.51 -16.07
C PRO A 96 -6.83 50.50 -15.17
N ARG A 97 -6.82 50.23 -13.85
CA ARG A 97 -7.31 51.23 -12.89
C ARG A 97 -6.35 52.43 -12.91
N PRO A 98 -6.83 53.66 -12.63
CA PRO A 98 -6.06 54.89 -12.82
C PRO A 98 -4.73 55.02 -12.04
N TRP A 99 -4.45 54.09 -11.13
CA TRP A 99 -3.26 54.10 -10.28
C TRP A 99 -2.22 53.03 -10.66
N GLU A 100 -2.49 52.18 -11.66
CA GLU A 100 -1.52 51.17 -12.10
C GLU A 100 -0.58 51.71 -13.19
N VAL A 101 0.73 51.53 -12.99
CA VAL A 101 1.77 51.97 -13.92
C VAL A 101 1.82 50.99 -15.10
N PRO A 102 1.68 51.43 -16.36
CA PRO A 102 1.70 50.54 -17.51
C PRO A 102 3.07 49.90 -17.69
N LEU A 103 3.16 48.58 -17.49
CA LEU A 103 4.28 47.79 -18.01
C LEU A 103 4.13 47.74 -19.53
N HIS A 104 5.07 48.37 -20.24
CA HIS A 104 5.09 48.44 -21.70
C HIS A 104 5.03 47.01 -22.29
N CYS A 105 3.96 46.71 -23.02
CA CYS A 105 3.92 45.53 -23.88
C CYS A 105 5.02 45.66 -24.95
N PRO A 106 5.81 44.60 -25.22
CA PRO A 106 6.75 44.64 -26.32
C PRO A 106 5.98 44.81 -27.65
N PRO A 107 6.50 45.63 -28.59
CA PRO A 107 5.82 45.88 -29.85
C PRO A 107 5.69 44.59 -30.68
N SER A 108 4.51 44.37 -31.25
CA SER A 108 4.23 43.30 -32.20
C SER A 108 5.19 43.37 -33.40
N PRO A 109 5.69 42.24 -33.91
CA PRO A 109 6.53 42.26 -35.10
C PRO A 109 5.75 42.81 -36.30
N PRO A 110 6.38 43.58 -37.20
CA PRO A 110 5.69 44.17 -38.34
C PRO A 110 5.17 43.06 -39.27
N LEU A 111 3.92 43.23 -39.70
CA LEU A 111 3.33 42.42 -40.76
C LEU A 111 4.15 42.66 -42.04
N GLN A 112 4.88 41.64 -42.47
CA GLN A 112 5.42 41.63 -43.83
C GLN A 112 4.24 41.39 -44.77
N TYR A 113 4.06 42.33 -45.72
CA TYR A 113 3.11 42.23 -46.81
C TYR A 113 3.48 41.08 -47.76
#